data_AF-A0A2V6M104-F1
#
_entry.id   AF-A0A2V6M104-F1
#
_cell.length_a   1.000
_cell.length_b   1.000
_cell.length_c   1.000
_cell.angle_alpha   90.00
_cell.angle_beta   90.00
_cell.angle_gamma   90.00
#
_symmetry.space_group_name_H-M   'P 1'
#
loop_
_entity.id
_entity.type
_entity.pdbx_description
1 polymer ?
#
loop_
_entity_poly.entity_id
_entity_poly.type
_entity_poly.pdbx_seq_one_letter_code
_entity_poly.pdbx_strand_id
1 'polypeptide(L)' 'MVLHKLEYFLNSKIIGDRIKNPVWLTLLALIIGERFMGIPGMILAPVVLNYIKVEASRLQPPDAAPADEHD' A
#
# COMPACT_ATOMS: atom_id res chain seq x y z
N MET A 1 11.79 -9.88 24.93
CA MET A 1 12.07 -8.71 24.08
C MET A 1 11.68 -9.01 22.63
N VAL A 2 10.39 -9.25 22.37
CA VAL A 2 9.87 -9.62 21.03
C VAL A 2 8.58 -8.83 20.77
N LEU A 3 7.77 -8.65 21.81
CA LEU A 3 6.59 -7.80 21.82
C LEU A 3 6.91 -6.34 21.40
N HIS A 4 8.00 -5.75 21.88
CA HIS A 4 8.41 -4.39 21.48
C HIS A 4 8.76 -4.27 19.99
N LYS A 5 9.43 -5.27 19.41
CA LYS A 5 9.77 -5.22 17.98
C LYS A 5 8.52 -5.40 17.11
N LEU A 6 7.53 -6.13 17.62
CA LEU A 6 6.20 -6.25 17.04
C LEU A 6 5.42 -4.95 17.16
N GLU A 7 5.46 -4.25 18.30
CA GLU A 7 4.88 -2.91 18.46
C GLU A 7 5.49 -1.90 17.50
N TYR A 8 6.81 -1.89 17.31
CA TYR A 8 7.45 -1.06 16.27
C TYR A 8 7.03 -1.50 14.86
N PHE A 9 6.89 -2.80 14.60
CA PHE A 9 6.45 -3.32 13.29
C PHE A 9 4.99 -2.96 12.98
N LEU A 10 4.09 -3.00 13.97
CA LEU A 10 2.71 -2.53 13.86
C LEU A 10 2.62 -1.00 13.79
N ASN A 11 3.42 -0.28 14.57
CA ASN A 11 3.49 1.18 14.54
C ASN A 11 4.00 1.68 13.17
N SER A 12 4.96 0.98 12.56
CA SER A 12 5.36 1.25 11.16
C SER A 12 4.31 0.84 10.12
N LYS A 13 3.46 -0.16 10.41
CA LYS A 13 2.32 -0.53 9.55
C LYS A 13 1.22 0.52 9.53
N ILE A 14 1.04 1.27 10.63
CA ILE A 14 0.06 2.35 10.78
C ILE A 14 0.64 3.70 10.34
N ILE A 15 1.92 3.99 10.66
CA ILE A 15 2.58 5.25 10.25
C ILE A 15 3.01 5.25 8.77
N GLY A 16 3.13 4.08 8.14
CA GLY A 16 3.38 3.91 6.71
C GLY A 16 2.22 4.37 5.81
N ASP A 17 1.03 4.58 6.39
CA ASP A 17 -0.16 5.08 5.70
C ASP A 17 0.02 6.50 5.13
N ARG A 18 1.01 7.27 5.63
CA ARG A 18 1.34 8.59 5.09
C ARG A 18 2.16 8.57 3.80
N ILE A 19 2.82 7.46 3.46
CA ILE A 19 3.53 7.34 2.18
C ILE A 19 2.62 6.54 1.25
N LYS A 20 1.69 7.24 0.59
CA LYS A 20 0.69 6.72 -0.37
C LYS A 20 1.20 5.72 -1.41
N ASN A 21 2.51 5.56 -1.61
CA ASN A 21 3.08 4.49 -2.43
C ASN A 21 4.55 4.24 -2.04
N PRO A 22 4.82 3.35 -1.08
CA PRO A 22 6.17 3.20 -0.58
C PRO A 22 7.02 2.44 -1.63
N VAL A 23 8.19 2.99 -1.96
CA VAL A 23 9.03 2.55 -3.10
C VAL A 23 9.38 1.04 -3.06
N TRP A 24 9.49 0.47 -1.85
CA TRP A 24 9.73 -0.97 -1.67
C TRP A 24 8.63 -1.86 -2.26
N LEU A 25 7.38 -1.38 -2.31
CA LEU A 25 6.26 -2.13 -2.87
C LEU A 25 6.38 -2.26 -4.39
N THR A 26 6.85 -1.20 -5.06
CA THR A 26 7.19 -1.23 -6.49
C THR A 26 8.36 -2.16 -6.77
N LEU A 27 9.40 -2.13 -5.94
CA LEU A 27 10.55 -3.04 -6.08
C LEU A 27 10.14 -4.50 -5.89
N LEU A 28 9.28 -4.79 -4.92
CA LEU A 28 8.75 -6.13 -4.69
C LEU A 28 7.91 -6.61 -5.88
N ALA A 29 7.04 -5.74 -6.40
CA ALA A 29 6.25 -6.04 -7.60
C ALA A 29 7.12 -6.32 -8.82
N LEU A 30 8.23 -5.59 -9.00
CA LEU A 30 9.20 -5.81 -10.07
C LEU A 30 9.90 -7.17 -9.93
N ILE A 31 10.39 -7.52 -8.74
CA ILE A 31 11.06 -8.82 -8.49
C ILE A 31 10.10 -9.99 -8.75
N ILE A 32 8.85 -9.86 -8.31
CA ILE A 32 7.81 -10.87 -8.55
C ILE A 32 7.52 -10.96 -10.05
N GLY A 33 7.25 -9.83 -10.71
CA GLY A 33 6.98 -9.78 -12.15
C GLY A 33 8.12 -10.41 -12.97
N GLU A 34 9.36 -10.06 -12.65
CA GLU A 34 10.55 -10.63 -13.29
C GLU A 34 10.62 -12.15 -13.08
N ARG A 35 10.36 -12.65 -11.86
CA ARG A 35 10.48 -14.09 -11.58
C ARG A 35 9.43 -14.93 -12.29
N PHE A 36 8.23 -14.40 -12.51
CA PHE A 36 7.11 -15.10 -13.16
C PHE A 36 7.14 -15.00 -14.68
N MET A 37 7.48 -13.83 -15.23
CA MET A 37 7.35 -13.54 -16.66
C MET A 37 8.59 -12.90 -17.29
N GLY A 38 9.62 -12.54 -16.52
CA GLY A 38 10.83 -11.86 -17.01
C GLY A 38 10.57 -10.39 -17.39
N ILE A 39 11.12 -9.96 -18.53
CA ILE A 39 10.98 -8.59 -19.08
C ILE A 39 9.51 -8.11 -19.13
N PRO A 40 8.54 -8.86 -19.69
CA PRO A 40 7.14 -8.40 -19.72
C PRO A 40 6.54 -8.25 -18.31
N GLY A 41 6.99 -9.05 -17.34
CA GLY A 41 6.57 -8.94 -15.95
C GLY A 41 7.05 -7.65 -15.27
N MET A 42 8.25 -7.17 -15.61
CA MET A 42 8.74 -5.86 -15.13
C MET A 42 7.93 -4.69 -15.68
N ILE A 43 7.42 -4.78 -16.93
CA ILE A 43 6.57 -3.74 -17.53
C ILE A 43 5.18 -3.74 -16.88
N LEU A 44 4.62 -4.92 -16.59
CA LEU A 44 3.30 -5.07 -15.98
C LEU A 44 3.29 -4.73 -14.48
N ALA A 45 4.37 -4.99 -13.75
CA ALA A 45 4.49 -4.76 -12.31
C ALA A 45 4.04 -3.35 -11.82
N PRO A 46 4.56 -2.23 -12.38
CA PRO A 46 4.12 -0.90 -11.96
C PRO A 46 2.68 -0.59 -12.36
N VAL A 47 2.20 -1.14 -13.48
CA VAL A 47 0.82 -0.97 -13.97
C VAL A 47 -0.16 -1.63 -13.01
N VAL A 48 0.10 -2.89 -12.64
CA VAL A 48 -0.72 -3.65 -11.68
C VAL A 48 -0.71 -2.99 -10.32
N LEU A 49 0.46 -2.53 -9.85
CA LEU A 49 0.55 -1.84 -8.57
C LEU A 49 -0.28 -0.55 -8.55
N ASN A 50 -0.20 0.24 -9.61
CA ASN A 50 -0.99 1.46 -9.74
C ASN A 50 -2.49 1.17 -9.82
N TYR A 51 -2.89 0.10 -10.54
CA TYR A 51 -4.29 -0.32 -10.61
C TYR A 51 -4.85 -0.69 -9.23
N ILE A 52 -4.16 -1.55 -8.48
CA ILE A 52 -4.57 -1.96 -7.12
C ILE A 52 -4.65 -0.73 -6.20
N LYS A 53 -3.72 0.22 -6.34
CA LYS A 53 -3.73 1.45 -5.55
C LYS A 53 -4.95 2.32 -5.85
N VAL A 54 -5.29 2.50 -7.13
CA VAL A 54 -6.47 3.27 -7.54
C VAL A 54 -7.73 2.60 -7.02
N GLU A 55 -7.82 1.28 -7.12
CA GLU A 55 -8.95 0.50 -6.63
C GLU A 55 -9.07 0.56 -5.10
N ALA A 56 -7.97 0.38 -4.37
CA ALA A 56 -7.94 0.52 -2.91
C ALA A 56 -8.31 1.94 -2.44
N SER A 57 -7.94 2.97 -3.21
CA SER A 57 -8.36 4.35 -2.93
C SER A 57 -9.84 4.58 -3.22
N ARG A 58 -10.42 3.86 -4.19
CA ARG A 58 -11.87 3.88 -4.46
C ARG A 58 -12.68 3.11 -3.43
N LEU A 59 -12.10 2.08 -2.82
CA LEU A 59 -12.74 1.25 -1.79
C LEU A 59 -12.68 1.87 -0.38
N GLN A 60 -11.97 3.00 -0.19
CA GLN A 60 -12.16 3.81 1.02
C GLN A 60 -13.58 4.40 0.98
N PRO A 61 -14.47 4.04 1.92
CA PRO A 61 -15.81 4.59 1.94
C PRO A 61 -15.74 6.12 2.05
N PRO A 62 -16.58 6.88 1.31
CA PRO A 62 -16.65 8.33 1.43
C PRO A 62 -17.09 8.85 2.83
N ASP A 63 -17.37 7.98 3.80
CA ASP A 63 -17.87 8.33 5.14
C ASP A 63 -16.77 8.53 6.19
N ALA A 64 -15.75 9.32 5.85
CA ALA A 64 -15.19 10.24 6.84
C ALA A 64 -15.90 11.59 6.69
N ALA A 65 -17.23 11.58 6.68
CA ALA A 65 -18.03 12.78 6.83
C ALA A 65 -17.78 13.33 8.24
N PRO A 66 -17.49 14.64 8.40
CA PRO A 66 -17.44 15.24 9.73
C PRO A 66 -18.83 15.07 10.35
N ALA A 67 -18.90 14.36 11.47
CA ALA A 67 -20.08 14.36 12.30
C ALA A 67 -20.39 15.80 12.70
N ASP A 68 -21.44 16.33 12.07
CA ASP A 68 -22.39 17.31 12.58
C ASP A 68 -21.99 17.95 13.93
N GLU A 69 -21.37 19.13 13.87
CA GLU A 69 -21.38 20.08 15.00
C GLU A 69 -22.47 21.12 14.69
N HIS A 70 -23.69 20.76 15.06
CA HIS A 70 -24.81 21.68 15.20
C HIS A 70 -25.65 21.22 16.41
N ASP A 71 -25.27 21.70 17.60
CA ASP A 71 -26.17 22.07 18.70
C ASP A 71 -25.41 22.92 19.73
#